data_AF-A0A3B9RAD8-F1
#
_entry.id   AF-A0A3B9RAD8-F1
#
_cell.length_a   1.000
_cell.length_b   1.000
_cell.length_c   1.000
_cell.angle_alpha   90.00
_cell.angle_beta   90.00
_cell.angle_gamma   90.00
#
_symmetry.space_group_name_H-M   'P 1'
#
loop_
_entity.id
_entity.type
_entity.pdbx_description
1 polymer ?
#
loop_
_entity_poly.entity_id
_entity_poly.type
_entity_poly.pdbx_seq_one_letter_code
_entity_poly.pdbx_strand_id
1 'polypeptide(L)'
;MSKRNNSYLYLVIILYCIMGNSQDNLSKIKNEILNSDFNVPYSCKIELSELIQPTVGVKTIAKDDKDINIGSSKIGGKPDLPINFNWPKMDNELLTFCAQYNLEEINIFDVSNKLPDSGIIYVFIYIDKEWPGFLNKKNSYKVIFQESTDELIRTEWPLNYFSEGIFEPSKIEYFESY
;
A
#
# COMPACT_ATOMS: atom_id res chain seq x y z
N MET A 1 29.58 29.77 2.22
CA MET A 1 28.33 29.41 2.92
C MET A 1 27.22 29.34 1.88
N SER A 2 26.93 28.15 1.37
CA SER A 2 25.94 27.92 0.32
C SER A 2 24.54 27.86 0.92
N LYS A 3 23.61 28.63 0.33
CA LYS A 3 22.17 28.63 0.59
C LYS A 3 21.64 27.19 0.51
N ARG A 4 21.06 26.68 1.60
CA ARG A 4 20.24 25.46 1.58
C ARG A 4 18.86 25.83 1.07
N ASN A 5 18.44 25.13 0.02
CA ASN A 5 17.24 25.35 -0.77
C ASN A 5 15.96 25.18 0.07
N ASN A 6 15.16 26.24 0.16
CA ASN A 6 13.81 26.25 0.71
C ASN A 6 12.75 25.60 -0.22
N SER A 7 13.14 25.11 -1.40
CA SER A 7 12.21 24.62 -2.42
C SER A 7 11.47 23.33 -2.02
N TYR A 8 12.09 22.47 -1.20
CA TYR A 8 11.45 21.24 -0.75
C TYR A 8 10.40 21.47 0.34
N LEU A 9 10.52 22.56 1.12
CA LEU A 9 9.57 22.88 2.18
C LEU A 9 8.23 23.38 1.60
N TYR A 10 8.28 24.10 0.47
CA TYR A 10 7.08 24.60 -0.21
C TYR A 10 6.26 23.48 -0.88
N LEU A 11 6.93 22.47 -1.43
CA LEU A 11 6.23 21.34 -2.06
C LEU A 11 5.40 20.53 -1.04
N VAL A 12 5.94 20.34 0.17
CA VAL A 12 5.28 19.59 1.25
C VAL A 12 4.10 20.38 1.86
N ILE A 13 4.17 21.71 1.87
CA ILE A 13 3.08 22.57 2.40
C ILE A 13 1.88 22.62 1.45
N ILE A 14 2.10 22.60 0.12
CA ILE A 14 1.00 22.58 -0.87
C ILE A 14 0.19 21.28 -0.78
N LEU A 15 0.84 20.16 -0.49
CA LEU A 15 0.16 18.87 -0.27
C LEU A 15 -0.68 18.80 1.02
N TYR A 16 -0.45 19.68 2.01
CA TYR A 16 -1.10 19.59 3.31
C TYR A 16 -2.47 20.30 3.39
N CYS A 17 -2.86 21.09 2.39
CA CYS A 17 -3.99 22.03 2.51
C CYS A 17 -5.30 21.61 1.82
N ILE A 18 -5.40 20.41 1.24
CA ILE A 18 -6.54 20.11 0.36
C ILE A 18 -7.48 19.06 0.95
N MET A 19 -8.21 19.46 2.00
CA MET A 19 -9.44 18.77 2.43
C MET A 19 -10.62 19.29 1.59
N GLY A 20 -10.72 18.82 0.35
CA GLY A 20 -11.85 19.04 -0.56
C GLY A 20 -12.19 17.75 -1.30
N ASN A 21 -13.33 17.72 -2.01
CA ASN A 21 -13.70 16.56 -2.83
C ASN A 21 -12.59 16.20 -3.83
N SER A 22 -12.32 14.92 -4.01
CA SER A 22 -11.19 14.41 -4.79
C SER A 22 -11.11 14.90 -6.23
N GLN A 23 -12.27 15.00 -6.90
CA GLN A 23 -12.37 15.55 -8.27
C GLN A 23 -11.99 17.04 -8.32
N ASP A 24 -12.32 17.80 -7.27
CA ASP A 24 -11.92 19.21 -7.16
C ASP A 24 -10.41 19.32 -6.90
N ASN A 25 -9.82 18.35 -6.20
CA ASN A 25 -8.39 18.35 -5.86
C ASN A 25 -7.51 18.05 -7.08
N LEU A 26 -7.87 17.04 -7.87
CA LEU A 26 -7.17 16.73 -9.14
C LEU A 26 -7.21 17.94 -10.09
N SER A 27 -8.37 18.59 -10.21
CA SER A 27 -8.55 19.77 -11.05
C SER A 27 -7.67 20.94 -10.60
N LYS A 28 -7.54 21.16 -9.28
CA LYS A 28 -6.63 22.16 -8.72
C LYS A 28 -5.17 21.87 -9.05
N ILE A 29 -4.71 20.62 -8.86
CA ILE A 29 -3.33 20.22 -9.16
C ILE A 29 -3.00 20.40 -10.63
N LYS A 30 -3.90 19.97 -11.53
CA LYS A 30 -3.74 20.20 -12.98
C LYS A 30 -3.60 21.69 -13.30
N ASN A 31 -4.44 22.54 -12.70
CA ASN A 31 -4.36 23.99 -12.87
C ASN A 31 -3.04 24.58 -12.34
N GLU A 32 -2.53 24.11 -11.20
CA GLU A 32 -1.24 24.56 -10.67
C GLU A 32 -0.08 24.20 -11.60
N ILE A 33 -0.09 23.00 -12.19
CA ILE A 33 0.95 22.57 -13.14
C ILE A 33 0.94 23.43 -14.39
N LEU A 34 -0.26 23.68 -14.96
CA LEU A 34 -0.40 24.49 -16.17
C LEU A 34 0.04 25.94 -15.95
N ASN A 35 -0.17 26.49 -14.74
CA ASN A 35 0.18 27.86 -14.38
C ASN A 35 1.54 28.01 -13.68
N SER A 36 2.26 26.91 -13.47
CA SER A 36 3.56 26.92 -12.79
C SER A 36 4.63 27.72 -13.55
N ASP A 37 5.61 28.27 -12.85
CA ASP A 37 6.79 28.93 -13.44
C ASP A 37 7.91 27.93 -13.85
N PHE A 38 7.59 26.65 -14.03
CA PHE A 38 8.59 25.66 -14.42
C PHE A 38 9.18 26.00 -15.78
N ASN A 39 10.52 25.93 -15.87
CA ASN A 39 11.30 26.18 -17.09
C ASN A 39 11.22 24.98 -18.04
N VAL A 40 10.02 24.69 -18.52
CA VAL A 40 9.69 23.61 -19.46
C VAL A 40 8.68 24.13 -20.49
N PRO A 41 8.67 23.60 -21.72
CA PRO A 41 7.67 23.96 -22.73
C PRO A 41 6.24 23.77 -22.20
N TYR A 42 5.31 24.64 -22.62
CA TYR A 42 3.91 24.55 -22.20
C TYR A 42 3.27 23.21 -22.62
N SER A 43 3.67 22.65 -23.77
CA SER A 43 3.24 21.32 -24.20
C SER A 43 3.58 20.23 -23.18
N CYS A 44 4.75 20.30 -22.55
CA CYS A 44 5.13 19.37 -21.48
C CYS A 44 4.26 19.54 -20.23
N LYS A 45 3.80 20.77 -19.92
CA LYS A 45 2.87 21.00 -18.81
C LYS A 45 1.51 20.36 -19.06
N ILE A 46 1.02 20.42 -20.32
CA ILE A 46 -0.20 19.71 -20.74
C ILE A 46 0.00 18.21 -20.59
N GLU A 47 1.08 17.65 -21.14
CA GLU A 47 1.38 16.21 -21.05
C GLU A 47 1.43 15.74 -19.59
N LEU A 48 2.15 16.46 -18.72
CA LEU A 48 2.21 16.14 -17.30
C LEU A 48 0.84 16.20 -16.63
N SER A 49 0.02 17.21 -16.95
CA SER A 49 -1.32 17.34 -16.38
C SER A 49 -2.26 16.19 -16.78
N GLU A 50 -2.03 15.55 -17.92
CA GLU A 50 -2.79 14.40 -18.39
C GLU A 50 -2.28 13.06 -17.83
N LEU A 51 -1.03 13.01 -17.34
CA LEU A 51 -0.46 11.81 -16.73
C LEU A 51 -0.86 11.62 -15.26
N ILE A 52 -1.25 12.70 -14.58
CA ILE A 52 -1.62 12.65 -13.15
C ILE A 52 -2.95 11.92 -12.99
N GLN A 53 -2.95 10.95 -12.09
CA GLN A 53 -4.11 10.14 -11.76
C GLN A 53 -4.27 10.12 -10.24
N PRO A 54 -5.51 10.07 -9.73
CA PRO A 54 -5.74 9.83 -8.33
C PRO A 54 -5.10 8.51 -7.89
N THR A 55 -4.50 8.52 -6.72
CA THR A 55 -3.87 7.36 -6.08
C THR A 55 -4.34 7.26 -4.63
N VAL A 56 -4.37 6.05 -4.10
CA VAL A 56 -4.61 5.85 -2.67
C VAL A 56 -3.25 5.84 -1.96
N GLY A 57 -3.02 6.85 -1.14
CA GLY A 57 -1.84 6.96 -0.28
C GLY A 57 -1.92 5.95 0.87
N VAL A 58 -0.76 5.47 1.30
CA VAL A 58 -0.61 4.51 2.41
C VAL A 58 0.34 5.09 3.45
N LYS A 59 -0.09 5.08 4.71
CA LYS A 59 0.80 5.31 5.86
C LYS A 59 0.68 4.14 6.83
N THR A 60 1.77 3.86 7.53
CA THR A 60 1.86 2.75 8.49
C THR A 60 2.02 3.28 9.90
N ILE A 61 1.32 2.67 10.85
CA ILE A 61 1.42 2.96 12.28
C ILE A 61 1.80 1.67 12.99
N ALA A 62 2.98 1.64 13.61
CA ALA A 62 3.43 0.51 14.40
C ALA A 62 2.42 0.19 15.50
N LYS A 63 1.92 -1.04 15.52
CA LYS A 63 0.92 -1.53 16.47
C LYS A 63 1.07 -3.02 16.66
N ASP A 64 0.91 -3.51 17.88
CA ASP A 64 0.82 -4.93 18.13
C ASP A 64 -0.42 -5.53 17.44
N ASP A 65 -0.31 -6.79 17.04
CA ASP A 65 -1.41 -7.54 16.43
C ASP A 65 -2.71 -7.48 17.25
N LYS A 66 -2.62 -7.59 18.58
CA LYS A 66 -3.78 -7.56 19.49
C LYS A 66 -4.56 -6.24 19.43
N ASP A 67 -3.92 -5.16 18.98
CA ASP A 67 -4.46 -3.81 18.90
C ASP A 67 -4.92 -3.45 17.47
N ILE A 68 -4.86 -4.41 16.55
CA ILE A 68 -5.35 -4.32 15.17
C ILE A 68 -6.54 -5.26 15.02
N ASN A 69 -7.68 -4.70 14.65
CA ASN A 69 -8.93 -5.45 14.41
C ASN A 69 -8.71 -6.55 13.36
N ILE A 70 -9.40 -7.68 13.54
CA ILE A 70 -9.40 -8.77 12.56
C ILE A 70 -9.92 -8.24 11.22
N GLY A 71 -9.18 -8.55 10.15
CA GLY A 71 -9.55 -8.21 8.78
C GLY A 71 -9.19 -6.78 8.36
N SER A 72 -8.61 -5.96 9.25
CA SER A 72 -8.10 -4.63 8.87
C SER A 72 -6.83 -4.72 8.04
N SER A 73 -6.55 -3.67 7.25
CA SER A 73 -5.30 -3.60 6.49
C SER A 73 -4.09 -3.46 7.41
N LYS A 74 -3.05 -4.25 7.14
CA LYS A 74 -1.79 -4.21 7.89
C LYS A 74 -0.61 -4.76 7.11
N ILE A 75 0.59 -4.35 7.52
CA ILE A 75 1.86 -4.94 7.13
C ILE A 75 2.36 -5.79 8.30
N GLY A 76 2.89 -6.97 8.02
CA GLY A 76 3.50 -7.85 9.01
C GLY A 76 2.52 -8.35 10.07
N GLY A 77 3.09 -8.95 11.12
CA GLY A 77 2.32 -9.68 12.12
C GLY A 77 1.63 -10.92 11.56
N LYS A 78 0.83 -11.57 12.40
CA LYS A 78 0.06 -12.76 12.05
C LYS A 78 -1.11 -12.38 11.14
N PRO A 79 -1.30 -13.02 9.98
CA PRO A 79 -2.40 -12.68 9.08
C PRO A 79 -3.78 -13.04 9.64
N ASP A 80 -4.81 -12.33 9.20
CA ASP A 80 -6.20 -12.68 9.41
C ASP A 80 -6.71 -13.49 8.22
N LEU A 81 -6.83 -14.81 8.38
CA LEU A 81 -7.12 -15.74 7.29
C LEU A 81 -8.42 -16.50 7.57
N PRO A 82 -9.10 -17.01 6.52
CA PRO A 82 -10.17 -17.99 6.68
C PRO A 82 -9.69 -19.25 7.42
N ILE A 83 -10.59 -19.90 8.17
CA ILE A 83 -10.31 -21.08 9.03
C ILE A 83 -9.54 -22.23 8.34
N ASN A 84 -9.65 -22.37 7.01
CA ASN A 84 -9.00 -23.44 6.24
C ASN A 84 -8.04 -22.91 5.17
N PHE A 85 -7.41 -21.76 5.41
CA PHE A 85 -6.50 -21.16 4.44
C PHE A 85 -5.26 -22.02 4.19
N ASN A 86 -5.01 -22.36 2.93
CA ASN A 86 -3.81 -23.11 2.54
C ASN A 86 -2.61 -22.17 2.40
N TRP A 87 -1.70 -22.22 3.36
CA TRP A 87 -0.52 -21.34 3.37
C TRP A 87 0.33 -21.51 2.11
N PRO A 88 0.65 -20.43 1.37
CA PRO A 88 1.37 -20.52 0.11
C PRO A 88 2.83 -20.96 0.29
N LYS A 89 3.35 -21.69 -0.69
CA LYS A 89 4.70 -22.27 -0.66
C LYS A 89 5.47 -22.08 -1.96
N MET A 90 6.80 -22.05 -1.86
CA MET A 90 7.74 -22.20 -2.97
C MET A 90 8.69 -23.35 -2.63
N ASP A 91 8.81 -24.34 -3.52
CA ASP A 91 9.70 -25.50 -3.32
C ASP A 91 9.58 -26.16 -1.93
N ASN A 92 8.33 -26.32 -1.46
CA ASN A 92 7.94 -26.81 -0.13
C ASN A 92 8.29 -25.91 1.07
N GLU A 93 8.94 -24.77 0.87
CA GLU A 93 9.13 -23.74 1.90
C GLU A 93 7.91 -22.82 1.98
N LEU A 94 7.48 -22.48 3.21
CA LEU A 94 6.39 -21.55 3.46
C LEU A 94 6.82 -20.13 3.04
N LEU A 95 5.95 -19.43 2.30
CA LEU A 95 6.18 -18.02 2.03
C LEU A 95 5.90 -17.18 3.27
N THR A 96 6.65 -16.10 3.42
CA THR A 96 6.45 -15.11 4.46
C THR A 96 5.22 -14.27 4.17
N PHE A 97 4.32 -14.10 5.15
CA PHE A 97 3.27 -13.10 5.08
C PHE A 97 3.84 -11.68 5.14
N CYS A 98 3.51 -10.85 4.16
CA CYS A 98 3.99 -9.48 4.05
C CYS A 98 2.91 -8.46 4.45
N ALA A 99 1.71 -8.58 3.88
CA ALA A 99 0.62 -7.64 4.13
C ALA A 99 -0.73 -8.24 3.78
N GLN A 100 -1.77 -7.68 4.40
CA GLN A 100 -3.17 -7.84 3.98
C GLN A 100 -3.77 -6.46 3.75
N TYR A 101 -4.53 -6.31 2.67
CA TYR A 101 -5.18 -5.07 2.28
C TYR A 101 -6.67 -5.32 2.19
N ASN A 102 -7.44 -4.69 3.07
CA ASN A 102 -8.89 -4.72 3.03
C ASN A 102 -9.36 -3.68 2.00
N LEU A 103 -10.04 -4.16 0.95
CA LEU A 103 -10.50 -3.32 -0.14
C LEU A 103 -11.60 -2.36 0.29
N GLU A 104 -12.42 -2.71 1.28
CA GLU A 104 -13.43 -1.79 1.83
C GLU A 104 -12.78 -0.55 2.46
N GLU A 105 -11.61 -0.71 3.08
CA GLU A 105 -10.85 0.42 3.64
C GLU A 105 -10.18 1.27 2.54
N ILE A 106 -9.74 0.63 1.45
CA ILE A 106 -9.12 1.32 0.30
C ILE A 106 -10.16 2.10 -0.51
N ASN A 107 -11.33 1.50 -0.75
CA ASN A 107 -12.38 2.07 -1.60
C ASN A 107 -12.99 3.36 -1.06
N ILE A 108 -12.82 3.64 0.24
CA ILE A 108 -13.14 4.97 0.80
C ILE A 108 -12.36 6.08 0.07
N PHE A 109 -11.19 5.76 -0.47
CA PHE A 109 -10.27 6.69 -1.15
C PHE A 109 -10.04 6.36 -2.64
N ASP A 110 -10.47 5.20 -3.15
CA ASP A 110 -10.38 4.87 -4.58
C ASP A 110 -11.46 5.60 -5.40
N VAL A 111 -11.17 6.86 -5.70
CA VAL A 111 -12.07 7.72 -6.48
C VAL A 111 -12.19 7.28 -7.95
N SER A 112 -11.32 6.37 -8.41
CA SER A 112 -11.37 5.81 -9.74
C SER A 112 -12.29 4.59 -9.85
N ASN A 113 -12.72 4.03 -8.70
CA ASN A 113 -13.56 2.83 -8.58
C ASN A 113 -13.08 1.70 -9.50
N LYS A 114 -11.76 1.43 -9.48
CA LYS A 114 -11.13 0.41 -10.32
C LYS A 114 -10.91 -0.89 -9.55
N LEU A 115 -10.91 -0.84 -8.22
CA LEU A 115 -10.77 -2.01 -7.37
C LEU A 115 -12.13 -2.65 -7.09
N PRO A 116 -12.17 -3.97 -6.77
CA PRO A 116 -13.38 -4.60 -6.25
C PRO A 116 -13.88 -3.89 -4.98
N ASP A 117 -15.20 -3.78 -4.81
CA ASP A 117 -15.84 -3.04 -3.70
C ASP A 117 -15.48 -3.58 -2.30
N SER A 118 -15.18 -4.88 -2.20
CA SER A 118 -14.87 -5.56 -0.95
C SER A 118 -13.91 -6.73 -1.13
N GLY A 119 -13.50 -7.33 -0.01
CA GLY A 119 -12.56 -8.45 0.05
C GLY A 119 -11.18 -8.05 0.56
N ILE A 120 -10.31 -9.04 0.70
CA ILE A 120 -8.94 -8.86 1.20
C ILE A 120 -7.93 -9.38 0.18
N ILE A 121 -6.91 -8.58 -0.09
CA ILE A 121 -5.72 -8.98 -0.84
C ILE A 121 -4.62 -9.35 0.16
N TYR A 122 -4.14 -10.58 0.09
CA TYR A 122 -2.99 -11.03 0.86
C TYR A 122 -1.74 -11.09 -0.02
N VAL A 123 -0.62 -10.62 0.52
CA VAL A 123 0.69 -10.65 -0.14
C VAL A 123 1.63 -11.52 0.67
N PHE A 124 2.17 -12.55 0.02
CA PHE A 124 3.18 -13.43 0.56
C PHE A 124 4.42 -13.41 -0.32
N ILE A 125 5.61 -13.46 0.29
CA ILE A 125 6.89 -13.39 -0.40
C ILE A 125 7.86 -14.45 0.12
N TYR A 126 8.78 -14.87 -0.73
CA TYR A 126 9.91 -15.70 -0.36
C TYR A 126 11.00 -14.80 0.19
N ILE A 127 11.53 -15.15 1.36
CA ILE A 127 12.72 -14.52 1.94
C ILE A 127 13.85 -15.53 1.84
N ASP A 128 14.84 -15.20 1.02
CA ASP A 128 16.05 -15.98 0.90
C ASP A 128 16.88 -15.86 2.19
N LYS A 129 17.24 -17.00 2.78
CA LYS A 129 17.96 -17.08 4.06
C LYS A 129 19.45 -16.74 3.91
N GLU A 130 19.99 -16.90 2.71
CA GLU A 130 21.42 -16.78 2.41
C GLU A 130 21.73 -15.46 1.67
N TRP A 131 20.74 -14.82 1.04
CA TRP A 131 20.96 -13.64 0.23
C TRP A 131 19.97 -12.49 0.49
N PRO A 132 20.43 -11.28 0.85
CA PRO A 132 19.57 -10.16 1.23
C PRO A 132 19.03 -9.37 0.02
N GLY A 133 18.54 -10.06 -1.01
CA GLY A 133 18.00 -9.44 -2.23
C GLY A 133 16.62 -9.96 -2.59
N PHE A 134 15.76 -9.10 -3.15
CA PHE A 134 14.45 -9.53 -3.67
C PHE A 134 14.64 -10.54 -4.81
N LEU A 135 14.30 -11.80 -4.54
CA LEU A 135 14.36 -12.86 -5.51
C LEU A 135 13.19 -12.71 -6.48
N ASN A 136 13.34 -12.00 -7.59
CA ASN A 136 12.30 -11.88 -8.61
C ASN A 136 12.23 -13.16 -9.49
N LYS A 137 11.97 -14.31 -8.86
CA LYS A 137 11.77 -15.60 -9.53
C LYS A 137 10.28 -15.94 -9.60
N LYS A 138 9.90 -16.74 -10.59
CA LYS A 138 8.55 -17.31 -10.64
C LYS A 138 8.27 -18.07 -9.35
N ASN A 139 7.11 -17.82 -8.73
CA ASN A 139 6.66 -18.38 -7.44
C ASN A 139 7.34 -17.84 -6.17
N SER A 140 8.26 -16.88 -6.26
CA SER A 140 8.83 -16.22 -5.06
C SER A 140 7.86 -15.28 -4.36
N TYR A 141 6.66 -15.12 -4.88
CA TYR A 141 5.58 -14.39 -4.24
C TYR A 141 4.22 -14.99 -4.62
N LYS A 142 3.23 -14.74 -3.79
CA LYS A 142 1.81 -15.01 -4.05
C LYS A 142 0.98 -13.81 -3.62
N VAL A 143 0.15 -13.34 -4.53
CA VAL A 143 -0.91 -12.38 -4.25
C VAL A 143 -2.23 -13.13 -4.36
N ILE A 144 -3.01 -13.11 -3.30
CA ILE A 144 -4.25 -13.88 -3.19
C ILE A 144 -5.37 -12.91 -2.89
N PHE A 145 -6.41 -12.92 -3.73
CA PHE A 145 -7.64 -12.17 -3.48
C PHE A 145 -8.68 -13.12 -2.87
N GLN A 146 -9.26 -12.69 -1.75
CA GLN A 146 -10.32 -13.37 -1.03
C GLN A 146 -11.54 -12.44 -0.99
N GLU A 147 -12.62 -12.86 -1.62
CA GLU A 147 -13.82 -12.02 -1.77
C GLU A 147 -14.61 -11.89 -0.47
N SER A 148 -14.88 -13.01 0.23
CA SER A 148 -15.58 -12.97 1.52
C SER A 148 -14.63 -12.61 2.65
N THR A 149 -15.03 -11.64 3.46
CA THR A 149 -14.36 -11.20 4.70
C THR A 149 -14.96 -11.84 5.96
N ASP A 150 -15.82 -12.84 5.79
CA ASP A 150 -16.45 -13.54 6.90
C ASP A 150 -15.52 -14.59 7.50
N GLU A 151 -15.73 -14.90 8.78
CA GLU A 151 -15.03 -16.01 9.48
C GLU A 151 -13.49 -15.94 9.44
N LEU A 152 -12.94 -14.72 9.36
CA LEU A 152 -11.51 -14.49 9.47
C LEU A 152 -11.04 -14.73 10.90
N ILE A 153 -9.89 -15.40 11.03
CA ILE A 153 -9.22 -15.61 12.30
C ILE A 153 -7.77 -15.15 12.23
N ARG A 154 -7.29 -14.56 13.33
CA ARG A 154 -5.86 -14.29 13.52
C ARG A 154 -5.13 -15.62 13.54
N THR A 155 -4.42 -15.93 12.47
CA THR A 155 -3.85 -17.26 12.25
C THR A 155 -2.44 -17.34 12.83
N GLU A 156 -2.23 -18.34 13.68
CA GLU A 156 -0.90 -18.65 14.21
C GLU A 156 0.07 -19.11 13.11
N TRP A 157 1.36 -18.96 13.36
CA TRP A 157 2.37 -19.40 12.41
C TRP A 157 2.31 -20.92 12.21
N PRO A 158 2.39 -21.41 10.96
CA PRO A 158 2.49 -22.84 10.71
C PRO A 158 3.75 -23.44 11.37
N LEU A 159 3.73 -24.75 11.58
CA LEU A 159 4.93 -25.48 12.01
C LEU A 159 6.06 -25.28 10.99
N ASN A 160 7.29 -25.06 11.47
CA ASN A 160 8.49 -24.80 10.67
C ASN A 160 8.45 -23.50 9.84
N TYR A 161 7.66 -22.51 10.29
CA TYR A 161 7.70 -21.18 9.71
C TYR A 161 9.06 -20.51 9.94
N PHE A 162 9.52 -19.71 8.97
CA PHE A 162 10.80 -19.00 9.05
C PHE A 162 10.65 -17.76 9.94
N SER A 163 11.09 -17.87 11.20
CA SER A 163 10.91 -16.84 12.24
C SER A 163 11.60 -15.51 11.94
N GLU A 164 12.79 -15.56 11.35
CA GLU A 164 13.60 -14.40 11.03
C GLU A 164 13.04 -13.61 9.85
N GLY A 165 12.10 -14.21 9.11
CA GLY A 165 11.34 -13.55 8.05
C GLY A 165 10.08 -12.83 8.53
N ILE A 166 9.76 -12.83 9.82
CA ILE A 166 8.55 -12.17 10.33
C ILE A 166 8.75 -10.65 10.32
N PHE A 167 7.84 -9.94 9.64
CA PHE A 167 7.76 -8.48 9.71
C PHE A 167 6.96 -8.05 10.95
N GLU A 168 7.43 -7.01 11.62
CA GLU A 168 6.71 -6.41 12.76
C GLU A 168 5.35 -5.84 12.31
N PRO A 169 4.27 -6.05 13.10
CA PRO A 169 2.95 -5.59 12.74
C PRO A 169 2.87 -4.05 12.70
N SER A 170 2.23 -3.55 11.65
CA SER A 170 1.89 -2.14 11.49
C SER A 170 0.52 -2.02 10.84
N LYS A 171 -0.37 -1.25 11.47
CA LYS A 171 -1.67 -0.91 10.88
C LYS A 171 -1.46 -0.02 9.66
N ILE A 172 -2.20 -0.29 8.60
CA ILE A 172 -2.28 0.61 7.44
C ILE A 172 -3.42 1.60 7.65
N GLU A 173 -3.17 2.86 7.30
CA GLU A 173 -4.20 3.87 7.12
C GLU A 173 -4.07 4.46 5.73
N TYR A 174 -5.19 4.65 5.06
CA TYR A 174 -5.27 5.20 3.72
C TYR A 174 -5.62 6.69 3.74
N PHE A 175 -5.24 7.39 2.67
CA PHE A 175 -5.58 8.79 2.44
C PHE A 175 -5.59 9.09 0.94
N GLU A 176 -6.28 10.16 0.52
CA GLU A 176 -6.24 10.60 -0.88
C GLU A 176 -4.85 11.13 -1.27
N SER A 177 -4.34 10.72 -2.43
CA SER A 177 -3.06 11.16 -2.98
C SER A 177 -3.16 11.35 -4.50
N TYR A 178 -2.24 12.13 -5.10
CA TYR A 178 -2.22 12.48 -6.53
C TYR A 178 -0.79 12.58 -7.05
#